data_AF-A0A950KPE3-F1
#
_entry.id   AF-A0A950KPE3-F1
#
_cell.length_a   1.000
_cell.length_b   1.000
_cell.length_c   1.000
_cell.angle_alpha   90.00
_cell.angle_beta   90.00
_cell.angle_gamma   90.00
#
_symmetry.space_group_name_H-M   'P 1'
#
loop_
_entity.id
_entity.type
_entity.pdbx_description
1 polymer ?
#
loop_
_entity_poly.entity_id
_entity_poly.type
_entity_poly.pdbx_seq_one_letter_code
_entity_poly.pdbx_strand_id
1 'polypeptide(L)'
;MYHPPLYYALVALLAGIVHPIGISLVTAARYFSLLCAGAFALYGLLFLQRAIRNARVQYLCAAVFLSWPLWLGLFARISNEVLLYPLWVCCYYHLLGWHQRQQSRDLVIAIVLCALMMLVKVSALVPLATVVAVMCYHLMTRRRSVADYCRPGILVAAAFVAVAVSGDLARTIYYKGLK
;
A
#
# COMPACT_ATOMS: atom_id res chain seq x y z
N MET A 1 -0.22 22.66 1.11
CA MET A 1 -0.45 21.42 0.34
C MET A 1 -1.36 20.53 1.16
N TYR A 2 -2.53 20.17 0.62
CA TYR A 2 -3.48 19.30 1.31
C TYR A 2 -3.04 17.84 1.09
N HIS A 3 -2.93 17.08 2.18
CA HIS A 3 -2.55 15.67 2.12
C HIS A 3 -3.78 14.80 2.43
N PRO A 4 -3.99 13.69 1.72
CA PRO A 4 -5.06 12.75 2.01
C PRO A 4 -5.05 12.28 3.49
N PRO A 5 -6.23 12.07 4.09
CA PRO A 5 -6.39 12.13 5.54
C PRO A 5 -5.89 10.89 6.28
N LEU A 6 -5.69 9.75 5.61
CA LEU A 6 -5.53 8.47 6.30
C LEU A 6 -4.31 8.45 7.22
N TYR A 7 -3.17 8.97 6.76
CA TYR A 7 -1.96 9.02 7.58
C TYR A 7 -2.18 9.83 8.88
N TYR A 8 -2.72 11.04 8.75
CA TYR A 8 -2.92 11.93 9.90
C TYR A 8 -4.01 11.42 10.83
N ALA A 9 -5.06 10.79 10.29
CA ALA A 9 -6.10 10.16 11.09
C ALA A 9 -5.53 9.01 11.95
N LEU A 10 -4.65 8.18 11.38
CA LEU A 10 -3.98 7.10 12.12
C LEU A 10 -3.01 7.64 13.18
N VAL A 11 -2.26 8.69 12.87
CA VAL A 11 -1.38 9.33 13.85
C VAL A 11 -2.18 9.97 14.98
N ALA A 12 -3.31 10.63 14.68
CA ALA A 12 -4.20 11.20 15.69
C ALA A 12 -4.85 10.13 16.57
N LEU A 13 -5.28 9.01 15.98
CA LEU A 13 -5.79 7.85 16.71
C LEU A 13 -4.73 7.30 17.68
N LEU A 14 -3.50 7.09 17.18
CA LEU A 14 -2.39 6.63 18.01
C LEU A 14 -2.08 7.64 19.13
N ALA A 15 -2.09 8.93 18.83
CA ALA A 15 -1.90 9.98 19.81
C ALA A 15 -2.97 9.94 20.91
N GLY A 16 -4.25 9.74 20.56
CA GLY A 16 -5.33 9.58 21.52
C GLY A 16 -5.13 8.41 22.49
N ILE A 17 -4.47 7.33 22.03
CA ILE A 17 -4.15 6.16 22.85
C ILE A 17 -2.97 6.43 23.79
N VAL A 18 -1.94 7.15 23.33
CA VAL A 18 -0.69 7.34 24.10
C VAL A 18 -0.62 8.66 24.88
N HIS A 19 -1.49 9.62 24.60
CA HIS A 19 -1.56 10.89 25.34
C HIS A 19 -1.81 10.70 26.85
N PRO A 20 -2.68 9.78 27.32
CA PRO A 20 -2.91 9.56 28.74
C PRO A 20 -1.68 9.11 29.54
N ILE A 21 -0.67 8.54 28.88
CA ILE A 21 0.59 8.10 29.49
C ILE A 21 1.74 9.12 29.31
N GLY A 22 1.42 10.35 28.89
CA GLY A 22 2.37 11.46 28.80
C GLY A 22 3.25 11.44 27.54
N ILE A 23 2.94 10.63 26.53
CA ILE A 23 3.71 10.58 25.28
C ILE A 23 3.25 11.71 24.35
N SER A 24 4.20 12.53 23.89
CA SER A 24 3.93 13.62 22.95
C SER A 24 3.45 13.12 21.58
N LEU A 25 2.65 13.92 20.87
CA LEU A 25 2.19 13.62 19.49
C LEU A 25 3.35 13.34 18.53
N VAL A 26 4.45 14.11 18.64
CA VAL A 26 5.64 13.94 17.81
C VAL A 26 6.29 12.58 18.08
N THR A 27 6.40 12.20 19.34
CA THR A 27 6.93 10.89 19.75
C THR A 27 6.03 9.76 19.25
N ALA A 28 4.71 9.90 19.36
CA ALA A 28 3.74 8.94 18.83
C ALA A 28 3.90 8.75 17.31
N ALA A 29 4.01 9.85 16.56
CA ALA A 29 4.22 9.81 15.12
C ALA A 29 5.54 9.12 14.74
N ARG A 30 6.62 9.32 15.51
CA ARG A 30 7.90 8.62 15.30
C ARG A 30 7.77 7.11 15.54
N TYR A 31 7.07 6.69 16.59
CA TYR A 31 6.79 5.26 16.80
C TYR A 31 5.94 4.67 15.69
N PHE A 32 4.94 5.41 15.18
CA PHE A 32 4.17 5.01 14.01
C PHE A 32 5.06 4.84 12.77
N SER A 33 5.98 5.78 12.53
CA SER A 33 6.95 5.68 11.45
C SER A 33 7.84 4.45 11.59
N LEU A 34 8.30 4.14 12.81
CA LEU A 34 9.08 2.95 13.12
C LEU A 34 8.31 1.65 12.82
N LEU A 35 7.04 1.59 13.22
CA LEU A 35 6.17 0.44 12.92
C LEU A 35 5.96 0.26 11.41
N CYS A 36 5.69 1.34 10.69
CA CYS A 36 5.52 1.32 9.24
C CYS A 36 6.79 0.86 8.51
N ALA A 37 7.96 1.31 8.96
CA ALA A 37 9.22 0.86 8.41
C ALA A 37 9.49 -0.62 8.74
N GLY A 38 9.19 -1.09 9.95
CA GLY A 38 9.23 -2.53 10.27
C GLY A 38 8.33 -3.35 9.34
N ALA A 39 7.11 -2.89 9.09
CA ALA A 39 6.18 -3.53 8.15
C ALA A 39 6.72 -3.52 6.71
N PHE A 40 7.30 -2.40 6.25
CA PHE A 40 7.91 -2.31 4.93
C PHE A 40 9.07 -3.32 4.80
N ALA A 41 9.89 -3.47 5.85
CA ALA A 41 11.02 -4.42 5.84
C ALA A 41 10.53 -5.86 5.77
N LEU A 42 9.58 -6.21 6.63
CA LEU A 42 8.99 -7.54 6.68
C LEU A 42 8.37 -7.92 5.32
N TYR A 43 7.47 -7.09 4.79
CA TYR A 43 6.81 -7.40 3.53
C TYR A 43 7.75 -7.33 2.33
N GLY A 44 8.79 -6.48 2.35
CA GLY A 44 9.82 -6.48 1.33
C GLY A 44 10.62 -7.78 1.29
N LEU A 45 11.03 -8.30 2.46
CA LEU A 45 11.69 -9.61 2.54
C LEU A 45 10.77 -10.74 2.07
N LEU A 46 9.50 -10.73 2.48
CA LEU A 46 8.50 -11.70 2.02
C LEU A 46 8.24 -11.62 0.51
N PHE A 47 8.25 -10.41 -0.05
CA PHE A 47 8.16 -10.19 -1.50
C PHE A 47 9.36 -10.77 -2.23
N LEU A 48 10.59 -10.50 -1.76
CA LEU A 48 11.80 -11.06 -2.35
C LEU A 48 11.83 -12.59 -2.28
N GLN A 49 11.45 -13.17 -1.14
CA GLN A 49 11.32 -14.63 -0.97
C GLN A 49 10.32 -15.22 -1.97
N ARG A 50 9.24 -14.50 -2.28
CA ARG A 50 8.22 -14.95 -3.22
C ARG A 50 8.62 -14.76 -4.69
N ALA A 51 9.38 -13.71 -4.99
CA ALA A 51 9.77 -13.33 -6.34
C ALA A 51 11.00 -14.10 -6.85
N ILE A 52 11.96 -14.40 -5.97
CA ILE A 52 13.25 -14.97 -6.35
C ILE A 52 13.32 -16.43 -5.90
N ARG A 53 13.51 -17.36 -6.86
CA ARG A 53 13.62 -18.80 -6.57
C ARG A 53 15.03 -19.23 -6.12
N ASN A 54 16.07 -18.54 -6.58
CA ASN A 54 17.45 -18.88 -6.25
C ASN A 54 17.84 -18.28 -4.89
N ALA A 55 18.14 -19.13 -3.91
CA ALA A 55 18.46 -18.72 -2.55
C ALA A 55 19.64 -17.74 -2.46
N ARG A 56 20.70 -17.93 -3.26
CA ARG A 56 21.88 -17.04 -3.23
C ARG A 56 21.51 -15.63 -3.71
N VAL A 57 20.75 -15.55 -4.80
CA VAL A 57 20.26 -14.27 -5.34
C VAL A 57 19.30 -13.62 -4.36
N GLN A 58 18.42 -14.41 -3.71
CA GLN A 58 17.50 -13.91 -2.69
C GLN A 58 18.26 -13.29 -1.51
N TYR A 59 19.28 -13.96 -0.97
CA TYR A 59 20.08 -13.42 0.13
C TYR A 59 20.82 -12.15 -0.27
N LEU A 60 21.40 -12.10 -1.47
CA LEU A 60 22.04 -10.90 -1.98
C LEU A 60 21.05 -9.73 -2.10
N CYS A 61 19.88 -9.96 -2.71
CA CYS A 61 18.85 -8.95 -2.82
C CYS A 61 18.32 -8.51 -1.45
N ALA A 62 18.17 -9.42 -0.49
CA ALA A 62 17.76 -9.10 0.87
C ALA A 62 18.82 -8.25 1.59
N ALA A 63 20.10 -8.58 1.44
CA ALA A 63 21.20 -7.80 2.01
C ALA A 63 21.29 -6.39 1.41
N VAL A 64 21.14 -6.26 0.09
CA VAL A 64 21.07 -4.95 -0.59
C VAL A 64 19.83 -4.17 -0.15
N PHE A 65 18.68 -4.85 -0.05
CA PHE A 65 17.44 -4.22 0.40
C PHE A 65 17.60 -3.68 1.82
N LEU A 66 18.04 -4.49 2.79
CA LEU A 66 18.18 -4.08 4.19
C LEU A 66 19.30 -3.06 4.43
N SER A 67 20.34 -3.05 3.61
CA SER A 67 21.42 -2.06 3.71
C SER A 67 21.10 -0.74 2.99
N TRP A 68 19.96 -0.64 2.30
CA TRP A 68 19.61 0.54 1.52
C TRP A 68 19.34 1.77 2.42
N PRO A 69 20.05 2.89 2.25
CA PRO A 69 19.98 4.03 3.19
C PRO A 69 18.60 4.70 3.30
N LEU A 70 17.74 4.51 2.30
CA LEU A 70 16.33 4.91 2.27
C LEU A 70 15.57 4.46 3.54
N TRP A 71 15.92 3.32 4.15
CA TRP A 71 15.37 2.89 5.44
C TRP A 71 15.52 3.95 6.52
N LEU A 72 16.73 4.49 6.67
CA LEU A 72 17.07 5.48 7.68
C LEU A 72 16.23 6.76 7.50
N GLY A 73 15.93 7.11 6.24
CA GLY A 73 15.05 8.22 5.91
C GLY A 73 13.58 8.01 6.34
N LEU A 74 13.08 6.77 6.30
CA LEU A 74 11.70 6.45 6.69
C LEU A 74 11.48 6.52 8.19
N PHE A 75 12.47 6.14 9.00
CA PHE A 75 12.38 6.21 10.46
C PHE A 75 12.39 7.65 10.99
N ALA A 76 13.22 8.51 10.37
CA ALA A 76 13.45 9.87 10.86
C ALA A 76 12.37 10.88 10.45
N ARG A 77 11.58 10.57 9.41
CA ARG A 77 10.61 11.50 8.84
C ARG A 77 9.19 11.23 9.34
N ILE A 78 8.48 12.30 9.65
CA ILE A 78 7.02 12.31 9.85
C ILE A 78 6.42 12.73 8.51
N SER A 79 6.03 11.75 7.70
CA SER A 79 5.52 11.97 6.34
C SER A 79 4.52 10.88 5.98
N ASN A 80 3.53 11.22 5.16
CA ASN A 80 2.56 10.25 4.63
C ASN A 80 3.22 9.15 3.78
N GLU A 81 4.40 9.41 3.23
CA GLU A 81 5.20 8.41 2.51
C GLU A 81 5.55 7.20 3.38
N VAL A 82 5.73 7.42 4.68
CA VAL A 82 6.10 6.36 5.62
C VAL A 82 5.01 5.29 5.70
N LEU A 83 3.73 5.67 5.62
CA LEU A 83 2.62 4.72 5.54
C LEU A 83 2.42 4.17 4.11
N LEU A 84 2.74 4.96 3.09
CA LEU A 84 2.56 4.55 1.70
C LEU A 84 3.43 3.35 1.33
N TYR A 85 4.72 3.36 1.69
CA TYR A 85 5.66 2.30 1.30
C TYR A 85 5.30 0.89 1.81
N PRO A 86 4.97 0.66 3.10
CA PRO A 86 4.55 -0.66 3.56
C PRO A 86 3.27 -1.14 2.86
N LEU A 87 2.29 -0.25 2.64
CA LEU A 87 1.08 -0.59 1.90
C LEU A 87 1.41 -0.99 0.45
N TRP A 88 2.35 -0.29 -0.17
CA TRP A 88 2.78 -0.55 -1.54
C TRP A 88 3.43 -1.92 -1.69
N VAL A 89 4.43 -2.24 -0.85
CA VAL A 89 5.10 -3.54 -0.94
C VAL A 89 4.17 -4.68 -0.53
N CYS A 90 3.27 -4.46 0.43
CA CYS A 90 2.23 -5.42 0.80
C CYS A 90 1.27 -5.69 -0.36
N CYS A 91 0.86 -4.63 -1.08
CA CYS A 91 0.04 -4.75 -2.29
C CYS A 91 0.74 -5.62 -3.34
N TYR A 92 2.02 -5.39 -3.61
CA TYR A 92 2.77 -6.21 -4.57
C TYR A 92 3.03 -7.63 -4.09
N TYR A 93 3.25 -7.86 -2.80
CA TYR A 93 3.34 -9.21 -2.22
C TYR A 93 2.07 -10.02 -2.49
N HIS A 94 0.90 -9.45 -2.21
CA HIS A 94 -0.37 -10.11 -2.47
C HIS A 94 -0.68 -10.21 -3.96
N LEU A 95 -0.40 -9.18 -4.76
CA LEU A 95 -0.59 -9.24 -6.21
C LEU A 95 0.24 -10.36 -6.85
N LEU A 96 1.51 -10.51 -6.44
CA LEU A 96 2.37 -11.60 -6.88
C LEU A 96 1.85 -12.97 -6.39
N GLY A 97 1.37 -13.03 -5.14
CA GLY A 97 0.73 -14.24 -4.59
C GLY A 97 -0.50 -14.67 -5.38
N TRP A 98 -1.35 -13.72 -5.77
CA TRP A 98 -2.48 -13.96 -6.64
C TRP A 98 -2.03 -14.42 -8.03
N HIS A 99 -1.05 -13.75 -8.63
CA HIS A 99 -0.53 -14.13 -9.94
C HIS A 99 -0.03 -15.59 -9.96
N GLN A 100 0.67 -16.02 -8.91
CA GLN A 100 1.23 -17.37 -8.78
C GLN A 100 0.20 -18.44 -8.39
N ARG A 101 -0.65 -18.18 -7.39
CA ARG A 101 -1.55 -19.19 -6.79
C ARG A 101 -3.01 -19.09 -7.22
N GLN A 102 -3.37 -18.02 -7.92
CA GLN A 102 -4.73 -17.78 -8.39
C GLN A 102 -5.79 -17.71 -7.26
N GLN A 103 -5.41 -17.33 -6.04
CA GLN A 103 -6.34 -17.22 -4.91
C GLN A 103 -7.02 -15.84 -4.88
N SER A 104 -8.35 -15.78 -4.96
CA SER A 104 -9.09 -14.50 -4.97
C SER A 104 -8.82 -13.63 -3.75
N ARG A 105 -8.53 -14.24 -2.58
CA ARG A 105 -8.20 -13.51 -1.35
C ARG A 105 -7.03 -12.54 -1.55
N ASP A 106 -5.97 -12.99 -2.24
CA ASP A 106 -4.79 -12.17 -2.48
C ASP A 106 -5.10 -10.98 -3.40
N LEU A 107 -5.95 -11.17 -4.41
CA LEU A 107 -6.40 -10.07 -5.29
C LEU A 107 -7.26 -9.06 -4.52
N VAL A 108 -8.20 -9.53 -3.71
CA VAL A 108 -9.04 -8.66 -2.88
C VAL A 108 -8.18 -7.81 -1.94
N ILE A 109 -7.20 -8.42 -1.27
CA ILE A 109 -6.27 -7.70 -0.39
C ILE A 109 -5.48 -6.65 -1.19
N ALA A 110 -4.94 -7.00 -2.37
CA ALA A 110 -4.20 -6.04 -3.20
C ALA A 110 -5.08 -4.83 -3.61
N ILE A 111 -6.32 -5.05 -4.03
CA ILE A 111 -7.26 -3.97 -4.40
C ILE A 111 -7.61 -3.08 -3.20
N VAL A 112 -7.87 -3.68 -2.04
CA VAL A 112 -8.13 -2.93 -0.79
C VAL A 112 -6.91 -2.08 -0.41
N LEU A 113 -5.70 -2.63 -0.51
CA LEU A 113 -4.47 -1.89 -0.26
C LEU A 113 -4.29 -0.73 -1.25
N CYS A 114 -4.64 -0.91 -2.53
CA CYS A 114 -4.68 0.19 -3.50
C CYS A 114 -5.64 1.31 -3.05
N ALA A 115 -6.86 0.98 -2.63
CA ALA A 115 -7.81 1.96 -2.13
C ALA A 115 -7.25 2.73 -0.92
N LEU A 116 -6.67 2.01 0.05
CA LEU A 116 -6.04 2.62 1.23
C LEU A 116 -4.88 3.55 0.84
N MET A 117 -4.00 3.13 -0.09
CA MET A 117 -2.90 3.96 -0.57
C MET A 117 -3.38 5.26 -1.23
N MET A 118 -4.50 5.22 -1.96
CA MET A 118 -5.10 6.42 -2.55
C MET A 118 -5.60 7.41 -1.48
N LEU A 119 -6.03 6.91 -0.32
CA LEU A 119 -6.33 7.74 0.85
C LEU A 119 -5.09 8.28 1.57
N VAL A 120 -3.88 7.89 1.14
CA VAL A 120 -2.59 8.40 1.65
C VAL A 120 -1.94 9.37 0.66
N LYS A 121 -1.85 9.02 -0.63
CA LYS A 121 -1.19 9.83 -1.66
C LYS A 121 -1.65 9.44 -3.08
N VAL A 122 -1.79 10.42 -3.97
CA VAL A 122 -2.21 10.22 -5.38
C VAL A 122 -1.26 9.34 -6.19
N SER A 123 0.02 9.26 -5.80
CA SER A 123 1.00 8.34 -6.42
C SER A 123 0.59 6.86 -6.33
N ALA A 124 -0.40 6.52 -5.50
CA ALA A 124 -1.05 5.22 -5.45
C ALA A 124 -1.77 4.80 -6.74
N LEU A 125 -1.94 5.70 -7.72
CA LEU A 125 -2.41 5.32 -9.05
C LEU A 125 -1.45 4.35 -9.77
N VAL A 126 -0.15 4.38 -9.46
CA VAL A 126 0.84 3.47 -10.04
C VAL A 126 0.60 1.99 -9.66
N PRO A 127 0.47 1.62 -8.37
CA PRO A 127 0.15 0.24 -8.01
C PRO A 127 -1.25 -0.17 -8.49
N LEU A 128 -2.24 0.75 -8.50
CA LEU A 128 -3.55 0.46 -9.09
C LEU A 128 -3.45 0.10 -10.57
N ALA A 129 -2.74 0.90 -11.37
CA ALA A 129 -2.50 0.62 -12.78
C ALA A 129 -1.79 -0.73 -12.97
N THR A 130 -0.86 -1.08 -12.07
CA THR A 130 -0.18 -2.38 -12.09
C THR A 130 -1.15 -3.54 -11.82
N VAL A 131 -2.03 -3.42 -10.82
CA VAL A 131 -3.07 -4.42 -10.53
C VAL A 131 -3.96 -4.63 -11.75
N VAL A 132 -4.46 -3.55 -12.35
CA VAL A 132 -5.31 -3.60 -13.55
C VAL A 132 -4.57 -4.24 -14.73
N ALA A 133 -3.31 -3.86 -14.98
CA ALA A 133 -2.50 -4.44 -16.05
C ALA A 133 -2.33 -5.96 -15.87
N VAL A 134 -2.05 -6.44 -14.66
CA VAL A 134 -1.93 -7.88 -14.38
C VAL A 134 -3.28 -8.59 -14.54
N MET A 135 -4.40 -7.95 -14.19
CA MET A 135 -5.74 -8.49 -14.44
C MET A 135 -6.03 -8.63 -15.94
N CYS A 136 -5.79 -7.58 -16.72
CA CYS A 136 -5.92 -7.61 -18.18
C CYS A 136 -5.04 -8.70 -18.81
N TYR A 137 -3.80 -8.85 -18.33
CA TYR A 137 -2.90 -9.92 -18.77
C TYR A 137 -3.50 -11.32 -18.55
N HIS A 138 -4.09 -11.61 -17.39
CA HIS A 138 -4.72 -12.91 -17.11
C HIS A 138 -5.97 -13.17 -17.96
N LEU A 139 -6.74 -12.12 -18.29
CA LEU A 139 -7.86 -12.19 -19.23
C LEU A 139 -7.38 -12.49 -20.65
N MET A 140 -6.37 -11.78 -21.13
CA MET A 140 -5.81 -11.95 -22.49
C MET A 140 -5.18 -13.33 -22.68
N THR A 141 -4.50 -13.86 -21.66
CA THR A 141 -3.90 -15.20 -21.68
C THR A 141 -4.90 -16.33 -21.40
N ARG A 142 -6.20 -16.01 -21.31
CA ARG A 142 -7.30 -16.95 -21.00
C ARG A 142 -7.07 -17.80 -19.74
N ARG A 143 -6.25 -17.31 -18.80
CA ARG A 143 -6.06 -17.95 -17.48
C ARG A 143 -7.28 -17.76 -16.59
N ARG A 144 -8.09 -16.73 -16.87
CA ARG A 144 -9.29 -16.34 -16.13
C ARG A 144 -10.38 -15.89 -17.08
N SER A 145 -11.63 -16.03 -16.64
CA SER A 145 -12.80 -15.46 -17.31
C SER A 145 -13.24 -14.17 -16.60
N VAL A 146 -14.04 -13.34 -17.26
CA VAL A 146 -14.61 -12.12 -16.65
C VAL A 146 -15.42 -12.45 -15.40
N ALA A 147 -16.14 -13.59 -15.41
CA ALA A 147 -16.96 -14.05 -14.29
C ALA A 147 -16.14 -14.28 -13.00
N ASP A 148 -14.86 -14.64 -13.11
CA ASP A 148 -13.99 -14.80 -11.93
C ASP A 148 -13.72 -13.49 -11.20
N TYR A 149 -13.82 -12.36 -11.90
CA TYR A 149 -13.63 -11.02 -11.33
C TYR A 149 -14.93 -10.43 -10.76
N CYS A 150 -16.09 -10.99 -11.10
CA CYS A 150 -17.39 -10.60 -10.56
C CYS A 150 -17.69 -11.17 -9.17
N ARG A 151 -16.69 -11.78 -8.50
CA ARG A 151 -16.88 -12.29 -7.13
C ARG A 151 -17.19 -11.12 -6.18
N PRO A 152 -18.12 -11.28 -5.22
CA PRO A 152 -18.56 -10.20 -4.35
C PRO A 152 -17.41 -9.45 -3.65
N GLY A 153 -16.40 -10.18 -3.17
CA GLY A 153 -15.24 -9.54 -2.52
C GLY A 153 -14.42 -8.63 -3.44
N ILE A 154 -14.30 -8.97 -4.73
CA ILE A 154 -13.59 -8.14 -5.71
C ILE A 154 -14.44 -6.90 -6.04
N LEU A 155 -15.76 -7.07 -6.21
CA LEU A 155 -16.68 -5.97 -6.47
C LEU A 155 -16.70 -4.97 -5.31
N VAL A 156 -16.75 -5.46 -4.07
CA VAL A 156 -16.66 -4.61 -2.87
C VAL A 156 -15.33 -3.87 -2.85
N ALA A 157 -14.21 -4.55 -3.07
CA ALA A 157 -12.89 -3.90 -3.10
C ALA A 157 -12.78 -2.86 -4.23
N ALA A 158 -13.34 -3.13 -5.41
CA ALA A 158 -13.40 -2.18 -6.52
C ALA A 158 -14.28 -0.96 -6.19
N ALA A 159 -15.39 -1.15 -5.48
CA ALA A 159 -16.21 -0.04 -5.00
C ALA A 159 -15.43 0.86 -4.03
N PHE A 160 -14.61 0.28 -3.13
CA PHE A 160 -13.72 1.07 -2.28
C PHE A 160 -12.72 1.92 -3.08
N VAL A 161 -12.13 1.35 -4.15
CA VAL A 161 -11.25 2.10 -5.05
C VAL A 161 -12.03 3.23 -5.74
N ALA A 162 -13.23 2.95 -6.26
CA ALA A 162 -14.06 3.96 -6.91
C ALA A 162 -14.37 5.13 -5.96
N VAL A 163 -14.76 4.85 -4.72
CA VAL A 163 -14.99 5.88 -3.69
C VAL A 163 -13.72 6.69 -3.41
N ALA A 164 -12.56 6.03 -3.30
CA ALA A 164 -11.29 6.72 -3.06
C ALA A 164 -10.89 7.63 -4.24
N VAL A 165 -11.06 7.15 -5.48
CA VAL A 165 -10.82 7.91 -6.72
C VAL A 165 -11.75 9.10 -6.83
N SER A 166 -13.06 8.91 -6.65
CA SER A 166 -14.07 9.97 -6.72
C SER A 166 -13.82 11.04 -5.67
N GLY A 167 -13.48 10.64 -4.43
CA GLY A 167 -13.14 11.56 -3.37
C GLY A 167 -11.89 12.40 -3.69
N ASP A 168 -10.91 11.86 -4.42
CA ASP A 168 -9.72 12.59 -4.85
C ASP A 168 -10.00 13.55 -6.03
N LEU A 169 -10.81 13.11 -7.00
CA LEU A 169 -11.29 13.94 -8.12
C LEU A 169 -12.10 15.15 -7.64
N ALA A 170 -13.09 14.92 -6.75
CA ALA A 170 -13.92 15.98 -6.20
C ALA A 170 -13.07 17.05 -5.48
N ARG A 171 -12.04 16.61 -4.75
CA ARG A 171 -11.07 17.51 -4.11
C ARG A 171 -10.28 18.32 -5.13
N THR A 172 -9.78 17.67 -6.18
CA THR A 172 -9.02 18.34 -7.24
C THR A 172 -9.84 19.42 -7.95
N ILE A 173 -11.13 19.15 -8.22
CA ILE A 173 -12.05 20.12 -8.82
C ILE A 173 -12.28 21.31 -7.88
N TYR A 174 -12.59 21.04 -6.60
CA TYR A 174 -12.85 22.08 -5.60
C TYR A 174 -11.67 23.05 -5.43
N TYR A 175 -10.44 22.53 -5.33
CA TYR A 175 -9.26 23.38 -5.17
C TYR A 175 -8.84 24.13 -6.44
N LYS A 176 -9.18 23.62 -7.63
CA LYS A 176 -8.95 24.35 -8.89
C LYS A 176 -9.94 25.49 -9.10
N GLY A 177 -11.17 25.38 -8.59
CA GLY A 177 -12.19 26.44 -8.71
C GLY A 177 -12.03 27.62 -7.75
N LEU A 178 -11.16 27.51 -6.74
CA LEU A 178 -10.86 28.57 -5.77
C LEU A 178 -9.66 29.47 -6.17
N LYS A 179 -9.07 29.22 -7.34
CA LYS A 179 -7.99 30.04 -7.93
C LYS A 179 -8.51 30.78 -9.14
#